data_AF-A0A291IJN8-F1
#
_entry.id   AF-A0A291IJN8-F1
#
_cell.length_a   1.000
_cell.length_b   1.000
_cell.length_c   1.000
_cell.angle_alpha   90.00
_cell.angle_beta   90.00
_cell.angle_gamma   90.00
#
_symmetry.space_group_name_H-M   'P 1'
#
loop_
_entity.id
_entity.type
_entity.pdbx_description
1 polymer ?
#
loop_
_entity_poly.entity_id
_entity_poly.type
_entity_poly.pdbx_seq_one_letter_code
_entity_poly.pdbx_strand_id
1 'polypeptide(L)' 'MKGFKRAQALAFAMVLALFSSVSRAAPPDFSDLTDAVDFSTLNTALLAVFAALAAVFILLRGGSLILAKIRR' A
#
# COMPACT_ATOMS: atom_id res chain seq x y z
N MET A 1 11.45 46.94 19.21
CA MET A 1 11.18 46.42 17.83
C MET A 1 10.65 44.97 17.79
N LYS A 2 10.03 44.42 18.85
CA LYS A 2 9.57 43.00 18.89
C LYS A 2 8.15 42.78 18.32
N GLY A 3 7.32 43.82 18.26
CA GLY A 3 5.94 43.73 17.73
C GLY A 3 5.86 43.62 16.21
N PHE A 4 6.76 44.29 15.49
CA PHE A 4 6.76 44.31 14.01
C PHE A 4 7.05 42.93 13.40
N LYS A 5 7.97 42.15 14.00
CA LYS A 5 8.27 40.78 13.57
C LYS A 5 7.08 39.81 13.78
N ARG A 6 6.24 40.05 14.79
CA ARG A 6 5.03 39.25 15.06
C ARG A 6 3.91 39.58 14.08
N ALA A 7 3.72 40.87 13.78
CA ALA A 7 2.76 41.32 12.77
C ALA A 7 3.14 40.80 11.37
N GLN A 8 4.42 40.81 11.04
CA GLN A 8 4.92 40.27 9.77
C GLN A 8 4.74 38.74 9.66
N ALA A 9 4.98 38.01 10.75
CA ALA A 9 4.73 36.56 10.79
C ALA A 9 3.24 36.21 10.63
N LEU A 10 2.35 36.99 11.25
CA LEU A 10 0.90 36.82 11.11
C LEU A 10 0.41 37.12 9.69
N ALA A 11 0.91 38.20 9.08
CA ALA A 11 0.57 38.54 7.70
C ALA A 11 1.04 37.45 6.72
N PHE A 12 2.24 36.91 6.93
CA PHE A 12 2.79 35.83 6.12
C PHE A 12 1.97 34.53 6.26
N ALA A 13 1.57 34.17 7.50
CA ALA A 13 0.73 33.01 7.75
C ALA A 13 -0.66 33.14 7.11
N MET A 14 -1.23 34.35 7.11
CA MET A 14 -2.53 34.61 6.48
C MET A 14 -2.46 34.49 4.95
N VAL A 15 -1.40 35.02 4.33
CA VAL A 15 -1.15 34.86 2.89
C VAL A 15 -0.98 33.38 2.55
N LEU A 16 -0.20 32.62 3.32
CA LEU A 16 0.00 31.18 3.09
C LEU A 16 -1.31 30.39 3.18
N ALA A 17 -2.22 30.76 4.09
CA ALA A 17 -3.54 30.13 4.22
C ALA A 17 -4.47 30.38 3.01
N LEU A 18 -4.29 31.50 2.29
CA LEU A 18 -5.01 31.80 1.05
C LEU A 18 -4.47 31.00 -0.15
N PHE A 19 -3.19 30.59 -0.12
CA PHE A 19 -2.59 29.74 -1.15
C PHE A 19 -2.82 28.23 -0.93
N SER A 20 -3.18 27.78 0.28
CA SER A 20 -3.49 26.36 0.53
C SER A 20 -4.81 25.88 -0.09
N SER A 21 -5.64 26.80 -0.61
CA SER A 21 -6.88 26.49 -1.34
C SER A 21 -6.69 26.37 -2.85
N VAL A 22 -5.54 25.87 -3.32
CA VAL A 22 -5.45 25.37 -4.70
C VAL A 22 -6.39 24.17 -4.80
N SER A 23 -7.59 24.44 -5.31
CA SER A 23 -8.60 23.45 -5.61
C SER A 23 -7.97 22.40 -6.51
N ARG A 24 -7.68 21.23 -5.94
CA ARG A 24 -7.31 20.04 -6.70
C ARG A 24 -8.56 19.67 -7.47
N ALA A 25 -8.62 20.03 -8.75
CA ALA A 25 -9.60 19.45 -9.65
C ALA A 25 -9.58 17.93 -9.40
N ALA A 26 -10.74 17.36 -9.08
CA ALA A 26 -10.86 15.94 -8.91
C ALA A 26 -10.22 15.30 -10.16
N PRO A 27 -9.24 14.39 -10.00
CA PRO A 27 -8.72 13.64 -11.13
C PRO A 27 -9.91 13.02 -11.89
N PRO A 28 -9.82 12.87 -13.22
CA PRO A 28 -10.83 12.16 -13.97
C PRO A 28 -11.07 10.79 -13.33
N ASP A 29 -12.34 10.48 -13.05
CA ASP A 29 -12.74 9.22 -12.43
C ASP A 29 -12.70 8.12 -13.50
N PHE A 30 -11.89 7.09 -13.24
CA PHE A 30 -11.75 5.91 -14.10
C PHE A 30 -12.33 4.66 -13.46
N SER A 31 -13.08 4.80 -12.36
CA SER A 31 -13.71 3.68 -11.65
C SER A 31 -14.60 2.86 -12.61
N ASP A 32 -15.30 3.54 -13.52
CA ASP A 32 -16.09 2.88 -14.59
C ASP A 32 -15.26 1.96 -15.50
N LEU A 33 -13.98 2.24 -15.72
CA LEU A 33 -13.08 1.40 -16.54
C LEU A 33 -12.44 0.26 -15.73
N THR A 34 -12.24 0.44 -14.42
CA THR A 34 -11.54 -0.54 -13.57
C THR A 34 -12.48 -1.47 -12.83
N ASP A 35 -13.66 -1.01 -12.43
CA ASP A 35 -14.64 -1.79 -11.67
C ASP A 35 -15.35 -2.82 -12.56
N ALA A 36 -15.35 -2.61 -13.89
CA ALA A 36 -15.82 -3.58 -14.86
C ALA A 36 -14.91 -4.83 -14.94
N VAL A 37 -13.70 -4.78 -14.40
CA VAL A 37 -12.74 -5.90 -14.43
C VAL A 37 -12.82 -6.71 -13.13
N ASP A 38 -13.45 -7.88 -13.20
CA ASP A 38 -13.50 -8.80 -12.07
C ASP A 38 -12.23 -9.68 -11.99
N PHE A 39 -11.47 -9.51 -10.91
CA PHE A 39 -10.26 -10.28 -10.61
C PHE A 39 -10.51 -11.45 -9.64
N SER A 40 -11.74 -11.71 -9.21
CA SER A 40 -12.09 -12.73 -8.22
C SER A 40 -11.56 -14.14 -8.59
N THR A 41 -11.74 -14.51 -9.86
CA THR A 41 -11.31 -15.79 -10.41
C THR A 41 -9.79 -15.91 -10.45
N LEU A 42 -9.10 -14.85 -10.88
CA LEU A 42 -7.63 -14.80 -10.92
C LEU A 42 -7.04 -14.90 -9.51
N ASN A 43 -7.61 -14.19 -8.55
CA ASN A 43 -7.15 -14.22 -7.18
C ASN A 43 -7.30 -15.62 -6.57
N THR A 44 -8.44 -16.28 -6.82
CA THR A 44 -8.69 -17.65 -6.37
C THR A 44 -7.71 -18.65 -6.99
N ALA A 45 -7.46 -18.52 -8.30
CA ALA A 45 -6.50 -19.36 -9.01
C ALA A 45 -5.06 -19.18 -8.48
N LEU A 46 -4.63 -17.94 -8.25
CA LEU A 46 -3.32 -17.64 -7.68
C LEU A 46 -3.19 -18.23 -6.28
N LEU A 47 -4.20 -18.07 -5.42
CA LEU A 47 -4.18 -18.64 -4.07
C LEU A 47 -4.02 -20.16 -4.09
N ALA A 48 -4.71 -20.84 -5.01
CA ALA A 48 -4.59 -22.28 -5.18
C ALA A 48 -3.17 -22.71 -5.61
N VAL A 49 -2.56 -21.97 -6.54
CA VAL A 49 -1.17 -22.22 -6.97
C VAL A 49 -0.19 -21.99 -5.81
N PHE A 50 -0.34 -20.89 -5.07
CA PHE A 50 0.51 -20.61 -3.91
C PHE A 50 0.36 -21.66 -2.81
N ALA A 51 -0.86 -22.14 -2.56
CA ALA A 51 -1.10 -23.22 -1.62
C ALA A 51 -0.39 -24.52 -2.04
N ALA A 52 -0.43 -24.86 -3.34
CA ALA A 52 0.28 -26.02 -3.87
C ALA A 52 1.81 -25.90 -3.71
N LEU A 53 2.37 -24.73 -4.03
CA LEU A 53 3.81 -24.46 -3.86
C LEU A 53 4.23 -24.52 -2.38
N ALA A 54 3.41 -23.96 -1.49
CA ALA A 54 3.65 -24.03 -0.04
C ALA A 54 3.66 -25.48 0.46
N ALA A 55 2.72 -26.31 0.00
CA ALA A 55 2.66 -27.73 0.36
C ALA A 55 3.92 -28.49 -0.08
N VAL A 56 4.38 -28.29 -1.33
CA VAL A 56 5.61 -28.91 -1.84
C VAL A 56 6.83 -28.46 -1.03
N PHE A 57 6.93 -27.17 -0.72
CA PHE A 57 8.02 -26.64 0.09
C PHE A 57 8.05 -27.26 1.50
N ILE A 58 6.88 -27.34 2.16
CA ILE A 58 6.75 -27.95 3.48
C ILE A 58 7.14 -29.42 3.44
N LEU A 59 6.75 -30.17 2.41
CA LEU A 59 7.09 -31.58 2.27
C LEU A 59 8.61 -31.79 2.16
N LEU A 60 9.25 -31.03 1.27
CA LEU A 60 10.71 -31.10 1.05
C LEU A 60 11.48 -30.70 2.31
N ARG A 61 11.08 -29.58 2.94
CA ARG A 61 11.77 -29.09 4.13
C ARG A 61 11.51 -29.97 5.35
N GLY A 62 10.27 -30.40 5.55
CA GLY A 62 9.86 -31.31 6.62
C GLY A 62 10.59 -32.64 6.56
N GLY A 63 10.70 -33.24 5.37
CA GLY A 63 11.49 -34.46 5.17
C GLY A 63 12.95 -34.29 5.58
N SER A 64 13.58 -33.18 5.20
CA SER A 64 14.98 -32.90 5.56
C SER A 64 15.19 -32.74 7.08
N LEU A 65 14.22 -32.16 7.79
CA LEU A 65 14.27 -31.99 9.25
C LEU A 65 14.13 -33.33 9.99
N ILE A 66 13.23 -34.19 9.52
CA ILE A 66 13.02 -35.53 10.09
C ILE A 66 14.29 -36.38 9.87
N LEU A 67 14.84 -36.40 8.65
CA LEU A 67 16.07 -37.13 8.35
C LEU A 67 17.26 -36.62 9.17
N ALA A 68 17.38 -35.30 9.37
CA ALA A 68 18.42 -34.73 10.20
C ALA A 68 18.32 -35.17 11.67
N LYS A 69 17.10 -35.41 12.16
CA LYS A 69 16.86 -35.86 13.54
C LYS A 69 17.13 -37.35 13.75
N ILE A 70 16.98 -38.18 12.72
CA ILE A 70 17.29 -39.64 12.76
C ILE A 70 18.79 -39.91 12.57
N ARG A 71 19.48 -39.05 11.82
CA ARG A 71 20.92 -39.20 11.53
C ARG A 71 21.82 -38.81 12.71
N ARG A 72 21.30 -38.10 13.71
CA ARG A 72 21.96 -37.89 15.00
C ARG A 72 21.47 -38.91 16.00
#